data_AF-A0A0G0T187-F1
#
_entry.id   AF-A0A0G0T187-F1
#
_cell.length_a   1.000
_cell.length_b   1.000
_cell.length_c   1.000
_cell.angle_alpha   90.00
_cell.angle_beta   90.00
_cell.angle_gamma   90.00
#
_symmetry.space_group_name_H-M   'P 1'
#
loop_
_entity.id
_entity.type
_entity.pdbx_description
1 polymer ?
#
loop_
_entity_poly.entity_id
_entity_poly.type
_entity_poly.pdbx_seq_one_letter_code
_entity_poly.pdbx_strand_id
1 'polypeptide(L)'
;ITSEEYIAKKQKLLNQKIDFSEKLKDFERKGNRWLELSRQFILDSNQAIIIASEENLEAKRDFLKKIGSNPRLASRSLLLDFKNPWAILSETSVASLCDAPHFGENGDSIFWLRDLESNQNYCFQRAVSCR
;
A
#
# COMPACT_ATOMS: atom_id res chain seq x y z
N ILE A 1 25.74 38.91 15.65
CA ILE A 1 25.11 38.71 14.33
C ILE A 1 25.28 40.00 13.57
N THR A 2 26.16 40.00 12.59
CA THR A 2 26.32 41.15 11.69
C THR A 2 25.14 41.18 10.71
N SER A 3 24.80 42.37 10.19
CA SER A 3 23.66 42.56 9.28
C SER A 3 23.74 41.64 8.05
N GLU A 4 24.94 41.42 7.54
CA GLU A 4 25.25 40.57 6.39
C GLU A 4 24.94 39.09 6.65
N GLU A 5 25.30 38.57 7.83
CA GLU A 5 24.98 37.19 8.23
C GLU A 5 23.46 36.96 8.33
N TYR A 6 22.71 37.97 8.78
CA TYR A 6 21.25 37.90 8.85
C TYR A 6 20.62 37.87 7.45
N ILE A 7 21.09 38.73 6.53
CA ILE A 7 20.58 38.79 5.15
C ILE A 7 20.84 37.46 4.43
N ALA A 8 22.04 36.89 4.57
CA ALA A 8 22.39 35.61 3.95
C ALA A 8 21.50 34.47 4.45
N LYS A 9 21.24 34.39 5.76
CA LYS A 9 20.34 33.39 6.35
C LYS A 9 18.90 33.60 5.88
N LYS A 10 18.42 34.85 5.80
CA LYS A 10 17.07 35.17 5.31
C LYS A 10 16.88 34.76 3.85
N GLN A 11 17.85 35.04 2.98
CA GLN A 11 17.79 34.64 1.57
C GLN A 11 17.75 33.11 1.41
N LYS A 12 18.57 32.39 2.19
CA LYS A 12 18.54 30.92 2.19
C LYS A 12 17.15 30.37 2.54
N LEU A 13 16.50 30.92 3.56
CA LEU A 13 15.15 30.51 3.97
C LEU A 13 14.10 30.84 2.90
N LEU A 14 14.22 31.98 2.22
CA LEU A 14 13.30 32.36 1.15
C LEU A 14 13.42 31.43 -0.06
N ASN A 15 14.63 31.08 -0.47
CA ASN A 15 14.85 30.14 -1.56
C ASN A 15 14.28 28.76 -1.22
N GLN A 16 14.53 28.26 -0.01
CA GLN A 16 13.94 27.00 0.46
C GLN A 16 12.41 27.04 0.47
N LYS A 17 11.81 28.16 0.87
CA LYS A 17 10.35 28.34 0.85
C LYS A 17 9.79 28.24 -0.58
N ILE A 18 10.49 28.83 -1.55
CA ILE A 18 10.09 28.78 -2.97
C ILE A 18 10.22 27.35 -3.48
N ASP A 19 11.36 26.70 -3.27
CA ASP A 19 11.61 25.30 -3.68
C ASP A 19 10.54 24.35 -3.15
N PHE A 20 10.15 24.48 -1.87
CA PHE A 20 9.09 23.66 -1.28
C PHE A 20 7.72 23.96 -1.90
N SER A 21 7.43 25.22 -2.20
CA SER A 21 6.16 25.61 -2.82
C SER A 21 6.02 25.09 -4.25
N GLU A 22 7.12 25.02 -5.00
CA GLU A 22 7.15 24.46 -6.35
C GLU A 22 6.95 22.94 -6.32
N LYS A 23 7.69 22.25 -5.45
CA LYS A 23 7.51 20.79 -5.24
C LYS A 23 6.07 20.43 -4.87
N LEU A 24 5.43 21.20 -3.99
CA LEU A 24 4.02 20.99 -3.63
C LEU A 24 3.08 21.12 -4.84
N LYS A 25 3.25 22.17 -5.65
CA LYS A 25 2.45 22.36 -6.88
C LYS A 25 2.70 21.26 -7.90
N ASP A 26 3.92 20.73 -7.98
CA ASP A 26 4.26 19.62 -8.86
C ASP A 26 3.60 18.31 -8.42
N PHE A 27 3.49 18.06 -7.11
CA PHE A 27 2.75 16.91 -6.58
C PHE A 27 1.26 16.96 -6.96
N GLU A 28 0.62 18.12 -6.83
CA GLU A 28 -0.78 18.31 -7.24
C GLU A 28 -1.01 18.04 -8.73
N ARG A 29 -0.06 18.42 -9.59
CA ARG A 29 -0.19 18.30 -11.05
C ARG A 29 0.15 16.91 -11.60
N LYS A 30 1.12 16.22 -11.01
CA LYS A 30 1.74 15.02 -11.62
C LYS A 30 1.51 13.73 -10.81
N GLY A 31 1.11 13.82 -9.54
CA GLY A 31 1.45 12.77 -8.56
C GLY A 31 0.34 12.21 -7.68
N ASN A 32 -0.92 12.65 -7.77
CA ASN A 32 -1.93 12.21 -6.78
C ASN A 32 -2.61 10.87 -7.09
N ARG A 33 -2.50 10.35 -8.32
CA ARG A 33 -3.21 9.14 -8.72
C ARG A 33 -2.81 7.92 -7.89
N TRP A 34 -1.52 7.73 -7.60
CA TRP A 34 -1.07 6.56 -6.84
C TRP A 34 -1.45 6.68 -5.36
N LEU A 35 -1.41 7.89 -4.77
CA LEU A 35 -1.83 8.12 -3.38
C LEU A 35 -3.32 7.83 -3.20
N GLU A 36 -4.16 8.28 -4.13
CA GLU A 36 -5.59 7.98 -4.10
C GLU A 36 -5.87 6.48 -4.26
N LEU A 37 -5.17 5.80 -5.17
CA LEU A 37 -5.29 4.35 -5.34
C LEU A 37 -4.84 3.60 -4.08
N SER A 38 -3.73 4.00 -3.45
CA SER A 38 -3.27 3.42 -2.19
C SER A 38 -4.27 3.64 -1.05
N ARG A 39 -4.87 4.83 -0.97
CA ARG A 39 -5.91 5.13 0.02
C ARG A 39 -7.12 4.23 -0.17
N GLN A 40 -7.59 4.09 -1.41
CA GLN A 40 -8.73 3.21 -1.74
C GLN A 40 -8.41 1.75 -1.41
N PHE A 41 -7.20 1.28 -1.70
CA PHE A 41 -6.77 -0.07 -1.38
C PHE A 41 -6.78 -0.36 0.12
N ILE A 42 -6.30 0.56 0.96
CA ILE A 42 -6.34 0.41 2.42
C ILE A 42 -7.79 0.35 2.92
N LEU A 43 -8.66 1.22 2.40
CA LEU A 43 -10.08 1.21 2.77
C LEU A 43 -10.79 -0.09 2.37
N ASP A 44 -10.55 -0.56 1.14
CA ASP A 44 -11.09 -1.82 0.65
C ASP A 44 -10.58 -3.02 1.47
N SER A 45 -9.33 -2.98 1.92
CA SER A 45 -8.74 -4.01 2.78
C SER A 45 -9.40 -4.06 4.15
N ASN A 46 -9.66 -2.90 4.75
CA ASN A 46 -10.40 -2.82 6.01
C ASN A 46 -11.84 -3.35 5.85
N GLN A 47 -12.48 -3.02 4.72
CA GLN A 47 -13.81 -3.55 4.41
C GLN A 47 -13.79 -5.07 4.23
N ALA A 48 -12.72 -5.64 3.66
CA ALA A 48 -12.56 -7.09 3.52
C ALA A 48 -12.61 -7.82 4.87
N ILE A 49 -11.99 -7.25 5.91
CA ILE A 49 -11.99 -7.82 7.27
C ILE A 49 -13.42 -7.89 7.83
N ILE A 50 -14.20 -6.83 7.61
CA ILE A 50 -15.61 -6.76 8.04
C ILE A 50 -16.43 -7.80 7.27
N ILE A 51 -16.34 -7.80 5.94
CA ILE A 51 -17.06 -8.73 5.06
C ILE A 51 -16.71 -10.19 5.37
N ALA A 52 -15.44 -10.48 5.69
CA ALA A 52 -14.98 -11.82 6.07
C ALA A 52 -15.62 -12.32 7.37
N SER A 53 -15.81 -11.41 8.34
CA SER A 53 -16.40 -11.69 9.66
C SER A 53 -17.92 -11.83 9.61
N GLU A 54 -18.57 -11.17 8.67
CA GLU A 54 -20.02 -11.28 8.44
C GLU A 54 -20.40 -12.64 7.82
N GLU A 55 -21.64 -13.10 8.03
CA GLU A 55 -22.16 -14.34 7.44
C GLU A 55 -22.74 -14.13 6.02
N ASN A 56 -22.61 -12.92 5.46
CA ASN A 56 -23.16 -12.59 4.14
C ASN A 56 -22.30 -13.18 3.01
N LEU A 57 -22.77 -14.29 2.44
CA LEU A 57 -22.09 -14.97 1.33
C LEU A 57 -22.12 -14.17 0.02
N GLU A 58 -23.15 -13.36 -0.22
CA GLU A 58 -23.25 -12.54 -1.42
C GLU A 58 -22.20 -11.42 -1.40
N ALA A 59 -22.04 -10.75 -0.25
CA ALA A 59 -21.02 -9.72 -0.07
C ALA A 59 -19.59 -10.28 -0.25
N LYS A 60 -19.31 -11.48 0.28
CA LYS A 60 -18.02 -12.17 0.07
C LYS A 60 -17.79 -12.46 -1.41
N ARG A 61 -18.80 -12.95 -2.12
CA ARG A 61 -18.71 -13.25 -3.56
C ARG A 61 -18.44 -11.98 -4.37
N ASP A 62 -19.15 -10.90 -4.11
CA ASP A 62 -19.01 -9.63 -4.82
C ASP A 62 -17.64 -9.00 -4.57
N PHE A 63 -17.15 -9.08 -3.33
CA PHE A 63 -15.79 -8.65 -2.99
C PHE A 63 -14.72 -9.46 -3.74
N LEU A 64 -14.82 -10.79 -3.75
CA LEU A 64 -13.90 -11.66 -4.51
C LEU A 64 -13.91 -11.36 -6.02
N LYS A 65 -15.10 -11.04 -6.57
CA LYS A 65 -15.25 -10.63 -7.97
C LYS A 65 -14.59 -9.27 -8.27
N LYS A 66 -14.53 -8.36 -7.29
CA LYS A 66 -13.86 -7.06 -7.42
C LYS A 66 -12.33 -7.20 -7.43
N ILE A 67 -11.78 -8.01 -6.53
CA ILE A 67 -10.31 -8.09 -6.32
C ILE A 67 -9.60 -9.04 -7.31
N GLY A 68 -10.33 -10.04 -7.82
CA GLY A 68 -9.76 -11.10 -8.64
C GLY A 68 -10.43 -11.24 -10.00
N SER A 69 -9.93 -12.17 -10.78
CA SER A 69 -10.50 -12.56 -12.07
C SER A 69 -10.45 -14.07 -12.21
N ASN A 70 -11.24 -14.58 -13.16
CA ASN A 70 -11.33 -16.01 -13.48
C ASN A 70 -11.52 -16.92 -12.25
N PRO A 71 -12.48 -16.67 -11.34
CA PRO A 71 -12.72 -17.57 -10.22
C PRO A 71 -13.08 -18.96 -10.75
N ARG A 72 -12.26 -19.96 -10.42
CA ARG A 72 -12.48 -21.37 -10.77
C ARG A 72 -12.64 -22.18 -9.51
N LEU A 73 -13.69 -22.98 -9.44
CA LEU A 73 -13.94 -23.89 -8.33
C LEU A 73 -13.67 -25.31 -8.83
N ALA A 74 -12.65 -25.94 -8.28
CA ALA A 74 -12.24 -27.30 -8.65
C ALA A 74 -11.82 -28.06 -7.39
N SER A 75 -12.28 -29.31 -7.25
CA SER A 75 -11.83 -30.19 -6.15
C SER A 75 -12.01 -29.60 -4.74
N ARG A 76 -13.08 -28.84 -4.50
CA ARG A 76 -13.36 -28.10 -3.24
C ARG A 76 -12.35 -26.98 -2.93
N SER A 77 -11.51 -26.62 -3.89
CA SER A 77 -10.59 -25.49 -3.82
C SER A 77 -11.06 -24.38 -4.75
N LEU A 78 -10.89 -23.14 -4.29
CA LEU A 78 -11.15 -21.95 -5.08
C LEU A 78 -9.82 -21.40 -5.58
N LEU A 79 -9.68 -21.32 -6.90
CA LEU A 79 -8.55 -20.70 -7.59
C LEU A 79 -9.00 -19.32 -8.08
N LEU A 80 -8.24 -18.29 -7.73
CA LEU A 80 -8.52 -16.91 -8.09
C LEU A 80 -7.23 -16.25 -8.57
N ASP A 81 -7.29 -15.61 -9.74
CA ASP A 81 -6.19 -14.77 -10.21
C ASP A 81 -6.37 -13.37 -9.60
N PHE A 82 -5.57 -13.03 -8.59
CA PHE A 82 -5.60 -11.70 -7.97
C PHE A 82 -5.02 -10.64 -8.91
N LYS A 83 -5.68 -9.49 -9.01
CA LYS A 83 -5.13 -8.32 -9.73
C LYS A 83 -4.31 -7.46 -8.78
N ASN A 84 -3.16 -6.96 -9.25
CA ASN A 84 -2.37 -5.95 -8.52
C ASN A 84 -3.28 -4.77 -8.16
N PRO A 85 -3.40 -4.34 -6.87
CA PRO A 85 -2.53 -4.54 -5.69
C PRO A 85 -2.69 -5.83 -4.86
N TRP A 86 -3.73 -6.62 -5.08
CA TRP A 86 -4.06 -7.79 -4.25
C TRP A 86 -3.12 -8.98 -4.42
N ALA A 87 -2.41 -9.06 -5.55
CA ALA A 87 -1.39 -10.08 -5.78
C ALA A 87 -0.30 -10.08 -4.71
N ILE A 88 0.10 -8.88 -4.25
CA ILE A 88 1.13 -8.70 -3.21
C ILE A 88 0.68 -9.38 -1.91
N LEU A 89 -0.58 -9.16 -1.49
CA LEU A 89 -1.13 -9.77 -0.28
C LEU A 89 -1.27 -11.30 -0.41
N SER A 90 -1.54 -11.81 -1.60
CA SER A 90 -1.64 -13.26 -1.82
C SER A 90 -0.28 -13.98 -1.77
N GLU A 91 0.81 -13.27 -2.06
CA GLU A 91 2.18 -13.79 -2.02
C GLU A 91 2.79 -13.74 -0.62
N THR A 92 2.33 -12.82 0.23
CA THR A 92 2.78 -12.72 1.63
C THR A 92 2.26 -13.89 2.46
N SER A 93 3.16 -14.56 3.19
CA SER A 93 2.76 -15.66 4.08
C SER A 93 1.88 -15.14 5.23
N VAL A 94 0.81 -15.87 5.57
CA VAL A 94 -0.08 -15.48 6.69
C VAL A 94 0.69 -15.50 8.02
N ALA A 95 1.68 -16.38 8.16
CA ALA A 95 2.56 -16.45 9.34
C ALA A 95 3.30 -15.12 9.60
N SER A 96 3.76 -14.43 8.55
CA SER A 96 4.36 -13.09 8.68
C SER A 96 3.36 -11.99 9.06
N LEU A 97 2.05 -12.21 8.90
CA LEU A 97 1.00 -11.28 9.36
C LEU A 97 0.53 -11.59 10.78
N CYS A 98 0.60 -12.84 11.23
CA CYS A 98 0.14 -13.25 12.57
C CYS A 98 1.01 -12.70 13.71
N ASP A 99 2.25 -12.30 13.41
CA ASP A 99 3.13 -11.60 14.35
C ASP A 99 2.86 -10.08 14.40
N ALA A 100 1.89 -9.58 13.63
CA ALA A 100 1.48 -8.19 13.72
C ALA A 100 0.76 -7.94 15.05
N PRO A 101 1.20 -6.97 15.87
CA PRO A 101 0.53 -6.66 17.12
C PRO A 101 -0.92 -6.29 16.84
N HIS A 102 -1.81 -6.76 17.71
CA HIS A 102 -3.24 -6.44 17.72
C HIS A 102 -3.41 -4.95 17.44
N PHE A 103 -4.10 -4.59 16.35
CA PHE A 103 -4.37 -3.20 15.95
C PHE A 103 -5.44 -2.61 16.89
N GLY A 104 -5.11 -2.51 18.18
CA GLY A 104 -5.87 -1.81 19.20
C GLY A 104 -5.34 -0.39 19.33
N GLU A 105 -6.23 0.57 19.11
CA GLU A 105 -6.16 2.00 19.46
C GLU A 105 -4.75 2.59 19.63
N ASN A 106 -4.33 3.36 18.61
CA ASN A 106 -3.11 4.18 18.58
C ASN A 106 -1.79 3.41 18.40
N GLY A 107 -1.56 2.88 17.19
CA GLY A 107 -0.28 2.26 16.81
C GLY A 107 0.11 2.61 15.38
N ASP A 108 1.33 3.12 15.21
CA ASP A 108 1.89 3.66 13.97
C ASP A 108 1.85 2.65 12.80
N SER A 109 1.39 3.11 11.64
CA SER A 109 1.18 2.37 10.39
C SER A 109 2.47 1.96 9.65
N ILE A 110 3.58 1.77 10.36
CA ILE A 110 4.93 1.72 9.77
C ILE A 110 5.31 0.31 9.27
N PHE A 111 4.60 -0.76 9.65
CA PHE A 111 5.02 -2.12 9.28
C PHE A 111 5.01 -2.37 7.75
N TRP A 112 4.03 -1.84 7.02
CA TRP A 112 3.90 -2.01 5.56
C TRP A 112 4.99 -1.29 4.74
N LEU A 113 5.68 -0.30 5.31
CA LEU A 113 6.68 0.50 4.59
C LEU A 113 8.07 -0.17 4.56
N ARG A 114 8.37 -1.04 5.52
CA ARG A 114 9.72 -1.60 5.68
C ARG A 114 10.12 -2.56 4.53
N ASP A 115 9.15 -3.30 3.99
CA ASP A 115 9.41 -4.23 2.88
C ASP A 115 9.40 -3.55 1.51
N LEU A 116 8.70 -2.41 1.36
CA LEU A 116 8.65 -1.69 0.09
C LEU A 116 9.97 -0.98 -0.24
N GLU A 117 10.69 -0.48 0.76
CA GLU A 117 11.96 0.24 0.59
C GLU A 117 13.12 -0.68 0.17
N SER A 118 13.00 -2.00 0.36
CA SER A 118 14.03 -2.98 -0.02
C SER A 118 13.94 -3.46 -1.47
N ASN A 119 12.85 -3.13 -2.18
CA ASN A 119 12.59 -3.67 -3.52
C ASN A 119 13.08 -2.76 -4.67
N GLN A 120 14.35 -2.34 -4.60
CA GLN A 120 15.03 -1.78 -5.79
C GLN A 120 15.99 -2.76 -6.47
N ASN A 121 16.31 -3.94 -5.90
CA ASN A 121 17.35 -4.80 -6.48
C ASN A 121 17.25 -6.32 -6.19
N TYR A 122 16.09 -6.98 -6.35
CA TYR A 122 16.10 -8.45 -6.41
C TYR A 122 15.25 -9.02 -7.55
N CYS A 123 15.93 -9.23 -8.67
CA CYS A 123 15.56 -10.19 -9.68
C CYS A 123 16.03 -11.58 -9.19
N PHE A 124 15.21 -12.37 -8.47
CA PHE A 124 15.58 -13.75 -8.14
C PHE A 124 14.41 -14.74 -8.15
N GLN A 125 14.37 -15.48 -9.26
CA GLN A 125 14.17 -16.93 -9.37
C GLN A 125 12.80 -17.53 -9.00
N ARG A 126 11.97 -17.57 -10.05
CA ARG A 126 11.08 -18.66 -10.44
C ARG A 126 11.50 -20.04 -9.86
N ALA A 127 10.81 -20.51 -8.82
CA ALA A 127 10.77 -21.91 -8.46
C ALA A 127 9.48 -22.53 -8.98
N VAL A 128 9.59 -23.19 -10.14
CA VAL A 128 8.59 -24.16 -10.58
C VAL A 128 8.71 -25.36 -9.65
N SER A 129 7.67 -25.67 -8.90
CA SER A 129 7.46 -27.04 -8.42
C SER A 129 5.98 -27.35 -8.42
N CYS A 130 5.51 -27.83 -9.57
CA CYS A 130 4.31 -28.67 -9.61
C CYS A 130 4.54 -29.89 -8.73
N ARG A 131 3.66 -30.09 -7.76
CA ARG A 131 3.14 -31.42 -7.45
C ARG A 131 1.75 -31.31 -6.84
#